data_AF-A0A7J5XUG3-F1
#
_entry.id   AF-A0A7J5XUG3-F1
#
_cell.length_a   1.000
_cell.length_b   1.000
_cell.length_c   1.000
_cell.angle_alpha   90.00
_cell.angle_beta   90.00
_cell.angle_gamma   90.00
#
_symmetry.space_group_name_H-M   'P 1'
#
loop_
_entity.id
_entity.type
_entity.pdbx_description
1 polymer ?
#
loop_
_entity_poly.entity_id
_entity_poly.type
_entity_poly.pdbx_seq_one_letter_code
_entity_poly.pdbx_strand_id
1 'polypeptide(L)'
;MKVIILIPVTIALSVALLGFTKIRKREHDRGEKQSKFQDVKLRVTNEMLQEYQSEVTEAKDHMQTTTADLKALTEEMKTLQSNADKAKNEADTCNGEKKIVADQLVSVETLLKNLQAELNTMQTGWTAEVETLKQQLAARSAVCDFLKAGSADASKLCGEEPKAEAPKPEEPKAEAPKPEGPKAEAPKPEEPKAEAPKPEEPKAEAPKPEDQKQRPLNQRNQKQRPLNQRTKAEAPKQ
;
A
#
# COMPACT_ATOMS: atom_id res chain seq x y z
N MET A 1 5.54 15.63 -119.40
CA MET A 1 6.39 14.78 -118.51
C MET A 1 6.32 15.16 -117.03
N LYS A 2 5.97 16.40 -116.63
CA LYS A 2 5.98 16.85 -115.22
C LYS A 2 4.94 16.18 -114.30
N VAL A 3 3.82 15.70 -114.85
CA VAL A 3 2.71 15.10 -114.06
C VAL A 3 3.01 13.65 -113.61
N ILE A 4 3.81 12.90 -114.39
CA ILE A 4 4.14 11.50 -114.09
C ILE A 4 5.06 11.38 -112.86
N ILE A 5 5.88 12.39 -112.58
CA ILE A 5 6.80 12.43 -111.42
C ILE A 5 6.09 12.92 -110.15
N LEU A 6 5.01 13.68 -110.28
CA LEU A 6 4.32 14.33 -109.16
C LEU A 6 3.57 13.32 -108.27
N ILE A 7 2.91 12.34 -108.88
CA ILE A 7 2.17 11.28 -108.19
C ILE A 7 3.07 10.43 -107.26
N PRO A 8 4.19 9.83 -107.72
CA PRO A 8 5.05 9.04 -106.84
C PRO A 8 5.70 9.87 -105.74
N VAL A 9 6.01 11.16 -105.99
CA VAL A 9 6.53 12.07 -104.96
C VAL A 9 5.49 12.32 -103.87
N THR A 10 4.22 12.56 -104.21
CA THR A 10 3.15 12.73 -103.21
C THR A 10 2.91 11.48 -102.37
N ILE A 11 2.94 10.29 -103.00
CA ILE A 11 2.82 9.00 -102.29
C ILE A 11 4.00 8.83 -101.32
N ALA A 12 5.24 9.08 -101.76
CA ALA A 12 6.42 9.00 -100.90
C ALA A 12 6.32 9.97 -99.70
N LEU A 13 5.84 11.19 -99.92
CA LEU A 13 5.66 12.19 -98.86
C LEU A 13 4.60 11.75 -97.84
N SER A 14 3.48 11.15 -98.30
CA SER A 14 2.42 10.65 -97.42
C SER A 14 2.88 9.49 -96.54
N VAL A 15 3.69 8.57 -97.07
CA VAL A 15 4.27 7.45 -96.31
C VAL A 15 5.30 7.98 -95.29
N ALA A 16 6.10 8.97 -95.65
CA ALA A 16 7.04 9.61 -94.73
C ALA A 16 6.32 10.28 -93.54
N LEU A 17 5.22 11.00 -93.79
CA LEU A 17 4.39 11.61 -92.74
C LEU A 17 3.74 10.57 -91.82
N LEU A 18 3.24 9.46 -92.37
CA LEU A 18 2.72 8.34 -91.57
C LEU A 18 3.81 7.67 -90.71
N GLY A 19 5.02 7.51 -91.25
CA GLY A 19 6.17 7.03 -90.49
C GLY A 19 6.53 7.97 -89.34
N PHE A 20 6.63 9.28 -89.61
CA PHE A 20 6.97 10.29 -88.63
C PHE A 20 5.92 10.41 -87.51
N THR A 21 4.63 10.39 -87.85
CA THR A 21 3.54 10.43 -86.85
C THR A 21 3.54 9.19 -85.95
N LYS A 22 3.86 7.99 -86.48
CA LYS A 22 3.97 6.78 -85.66
C LYS A 22 5.19 6.79 -84.74
N ILE A 23 6.31 7.33 -85.21
CA ILE A 23 7.54 7.50 -84.39
C ILE A 23 7.25 8.47 -83.24
N ARG A 24 6.67 9.63 -83.52
CA ARG A 24 6.27 10.58 -82.48
C ARG A 24 5.24 10.02 -81.50
N LYS A 25 4.27 9.23 -81.98
CA LYS A 25 3.29 8.57 -81.10
C LYS A 25 3.97 7.55 -80.18
N ARG A 26 4.92 6.75 -80.67
CA ARG A 26 5.73 5.86 -79.82
C ARG A 26 6.53 6.61 -78.77
N GLU A 27 7.12 7.76 -79.12
CA GLU A 27 7.87 8.55 -78.15
C GLU A 27 6.97 9.19 -77.10
N HIS A 28 5.80 9.68 -77.48
CA HIS A 28 4.79 10.17 -76.54
C HIS A 28 4.32 9.05 -75.60
N ASP A 29 3.97 7.88 -76.12
CA ASP A 29 3.57 6.72 -75.31
C ASP A 29 4.70 6.27 -74.35
N ARG A 30 5.97 6.38 -74.79
CA ARG A 30 7.13 6.05 -73.97
C ARG A 30 7.37 7.11 -72.88
N GLY A 31 7.21 8.39 -73.20
CA GLY A 31 7.28 9.50 -72.25
C GLY A 31 6.15 9.46 -71.22
N GLU A 32 4.92 9.17 -71.63
CA GLU A 32 3.77 9.04 -70.75
C GLU A 32 3.95 7.89 -69.74
N LYS A 33 4.50 6.75 -70.18
CA LYS A 33 4.82 5.63 -69.26
C LYS A 33 5.89 6.00 -68.24
N GLN A 34 6.93 6.72 -68.64
CA GLN A 34 7.96 7.20 -67.73
C GLN A 34 7.41 8.24 -66.75
N SER A 35 6.56 9.15 -67.22
CA SER A 35 5.88 10.15 -66.39
C SER A 35 4.98 9.49 -65.34
N LYS A 36 4.15 8.51 -65.73
CA LYS A 36 3.32 7.73 -64.78
C LYS A 36 4.16 6.98 -63.76
N PHE A 37 5.27 6.39 -64.19
CA PHE A 37 6.18 5.71 -63.27
C PHE A 37 6.80 6.69 -62.26
N GLN A 38 7.19 7.88 -62.72
CA GLN A 38 7.70 8.93 -61.83
C GLN A 38 6.61 9.45 -60.89
N ASP A 39 5.37 9.62 -61.34
CA ASP A 39 4.23 10.03 -60.49
C ASP A 39 3.99 8.99 -59.37
N VAL A 40 3.94 7.70 -59.73
CA VAL A 40 3.79 6.62 -58.74
C VAL A 40 4.97 6.61 -57.78
N LYS A 41 6.20 6.74 -58.27
CA LYS A 41 7.39 6.78 -57.42
C LYS A 41 7.36 7.97 -56.46
N LEU A 42 6.95 9.15 -56.95
CA LEU A 42 6.82 10.35 -56.15
C LEU A 42 5.77 10.17 -55.06
N ARG A 43 4.60 9.61 -55.41
CA ARG A 43 3.53 9.30 -54.45
C ARG A 43 3.99 8.35 -53.36
N VAL A 44 4.57 7.22 -53.73
CA VAL A 44 5.07 6.22 -52.77
C VAL A 44 6.15 6.82 -51.88
N THR A 45 7.04 7.64 -52.44
CA THR A 45 8.08 8.32 -51.66
C THR A 45 7.46 9.30 -50.66
N ASN A 46 6.42 10.03 -51.07
CA ASN A 46 5.74 11.00 -50.20
C ASN A 46 4.91 10.32 -49.11
N GLU A 47 4.23 9.20 -49.43
CA GLU A 47 3.52 8.36 -48.46
C GLU A 47 4.48 7.82 -47.39
N MET A 48 5.62 7.24 -47.81
CA MET A 48 6.64 6.79 -46.87
C MET A 48 7.19 7.94 -46.02
N LEU A 49 7.47 9.10 -46.63
CA LEU A 49 7.96 10.27 -45.91
C LEU A 49 6.95 10.77 -44.86
N GLN A 50 5.66 10.74 -45.20
CA GLN A 50 4.59 11.10 -44.29
C GLN A 50 4.50 10.12 -43.11
N GLU A 51 4.63 8.81 -43.36
CA GLU A 51 4.70 7.80 -42.30
C GLU A 51 5.87 8.06 -41.35
N TYR A 52 7.07 8.31 -41.88
CA TYR A 52 8.24 8.66 -41.05
C TYR A 52 8.00 9.92 -40.22
N GLN A 53 7.39 10.96 -40.79
CA GLN A 53 7.07 12.17 -40.04
C GLN A 53 6.06 11.90 -38.93
N SER A 54 5.04 11.06 -39.19
CA SER A 54 4.07 10.64 -38.19
C SER A 54 4.74 9.90 -37.03
N GLU A 55 5.60 8.93 -37.33
CA GLU A 55 6.37 8.19 -36.32
C GLU A 55 7.25 9.11 -35.47
N VAL A 56 7.90 10.11 -36.09
CA VAL A 56 8.71 11.09 -35.37
C VAL A 56 7.85 11.96 -34.45
N THR A 57 6.66 12.38 -34.88
CA THR A 57 5.74 13.16 -34.03
C THR A 57 5.21 12.32 -32.87
N GLU A 58 4.81 11.07 -33.12
CA GLU A 58 4.35 10.16 -32.07
C GLU A 58 5.46 9.87 -31.05
N ALA A 59 6.69 9.64 -31.52
CA ALA A 59 7.84 9.45 -30.64
C ALA A 59 8.14 10.70 -29.80
N LYS A 60 7.99 11.89 -30.39
CA LYS A 60 8.17 13.17 -29.69
C LYS A 60 7.11 13.37 -28.62
N ASP A 61 5.85 13.11 -28.94
CA ASP A 61 4.73 13.24 -28.00
C ASP A 61 4.87 12.23 -26.86
N HIS A 62 5.28 11.00 -27.18
CA HIS A 62 5.58 9.99 -26.16
C HIS A 62 6.73 10.45 -25.25
N MET A 63 7.78 11.04 -25.80
CA MET A 63 8.92 11.55 -25.02
C MET A 63 8.54 12.76 -24.16
N GLN A 64 7.69 13.66 -24.64
CA GLN A 64 7.16 14.76 -23.84
C GLN A 64 6.26 14.25 -22.71
N THR A 65 5.41 13.27 -23.00
CA THR A 65 4.54 12.62 -22.01
C THR A 65 5.38 11.97 -20.91
N THR A 66 6.36 11.13 -21.27
CA THR A 66 7.23 10.49 -20.28
C THR A 66 8.07 11.50 -19.51
N THR A 67 8.48 12.61 -20.13
CA THR A 67 9.17 13.70 -19.43
C THR A 67 8.27 14.39 -18.41
N ALA A 68 6.98 14.58 -18.72
CA ALA A 68 6.01 15.13 -17.79
C ALA A 68 5.75 14.18 -16.62
N ASP A 69 5.58 12.89 -16.89
CA ASP A 69 5.41 11.86 -15.87
C ASP A 69 6.63 11.79 -14.94
N LEU A 70 7.85 11.84 -15.48
CA LEU A 70 9.08 11.88 -14.69
C LEU A 70 9.15 13.11 -13.78
N LYS A 71 8.71 14.28 -14.26
CA LYS A 71 8.65 15.50 -13.42
C LYS A 71 7.62 15.36 -12.31
N ALA A 72 6.44 14.82 -12.61
CA ALA A 72 5.41 14.55 -11.61
C ALA A 72 5.93 13.58 -10.53
N LEU A 73 6.53 12.46 -10.94
CA LEU A 73 7.11 11.47 -10.03
C LEU A 73 8.26 12.06 -9.18
N THR A 74 9.01 13.00 -9.73
CA THR A 74 10.08 13.71 -9.01
C THR A 74 9.51 14.61 -7.91
N GLU A 75 8.43 15.34 -8.19
CA GLU A 75 7.75 16.15 -7.18
C GLU A 75 7.10 15.27 -6.11
N GLU A 76 6.48 14.14 -6.49
CA GLU A 76 5.96 13.16 -5.54
C GLU A 76 7.08 12.61 -4.64
N MET A 77 8.21 12.21 -5.20
CA MET A 77 9.38 11.77 -4.43
C MET A 77 9.88 12.84 -3.45
N LYS A 78 9.92 14.11 -3.88
CA LYS A 78 10.33 15.22 -3.01
C LYS A 78 9.36 15.41 -1.84
N THR A 79 8.05 15.30 -2.08
CA THR A 79 7.05 15.37 -1.00
C THR A 79 7.17 14.19 -0.04
N LEU A 80 7.36 12.97 -0.55
CA LEU A 80 7.57 11.77 0.26
C LEU A 80 8.85 11.87 1.08
N GLN A 81 9.94 12.40 0.50
CA GLN A 81 11.19 12.61 1.22
C GLN A 81 11.01 13.61 2.36
N SER A 82 10.34 14.74 2.12
CA SER A 82 10.04 15.71 3.18
C SER A 82 9.19 15.11 4.30
N ASN A 83 8.21 14.25 3.96
CA ASN A 83 7.39 13.56 4.94
C ASN A 83 8.19 12.53 5.73
N ALA A 84 9.10 11.81 5.07
CA ALA A 84 10.00 10.85 5.73
C ALA A 84 10.96 11.55 6.70
N ASP A 85 11.52 12.70 6.32
CA ASP A 85 12.38 13.50 7.21
C ASP A 85 11.60 14.02 8.42
N LYS A 86 10.36 14.48 8.22
CA LYS A 86 9.48 14.89 9.32
C LYS A 86 9.18 13.72 10.27
N ALA A 87 8.79 12.57 9.73
CA ALA A 87 8.49 11.37 10.51
C ALA A 87 9.72 10.87 11.29
N LYS A 88 10.92 11.00 10.71
CA LYS A 88 12.18 10.67 11.39
C LYS A 88 12.41 11.58 12.60
N ASN A 89 12.24 12.90 12.44
CA ASN A 89 12.39 13.85 13.54
C ASN A 89 11.36 13.60 14.67
N GLU A 90 10.13 13.27 14.31
CA GLU A 90 9.09 12.89 15.26
C GLU A 90 9.44 11.59 16.00
N ALA A 91 9.98 10.59 15.29
CA ALA A 91 10.45 9.34 15.89
C ALA A 91 11.63 9.56 16.85
N ASP A 92 12.58 10.42 16.49
CA ASP A 92 13.71 10.77 17.36
C ASP A 92 13.24 11.48 18.63
N THR A 93 12.24 12.38 18.51
CA THR A 93 11.60 13.06 19.64
C THR A 93 10.88 12.07 20.56
N CYS A 94 10.03 11.20 19.99
CA CYS A 94 9.32 10.15 20.72
C CYS A 94 10.29 9.21 21.44
N ASN A 95 11.42 8.89 20.83
CA ASN A 95 12.43 8.03 21.44
C ASN A 95 13.15 8.72 22.60
N GLY A 96 13.39 10.05 22.49
CA GLY A 96 13.88 10.88 23.59
C GLY A 96 12.91 10.90 24.78
N GLU A 97 11.63 11.16 24.53
CA GLU A 97 10.59 11.15 25.57
C GLU A 97 10.45 9.79 26.24
N LYS A 98 10.47 8.70 25.46
CA LYS A 98 10.45 7.33 25.98
C LYS A 98 11.57 7.08 26.98
N LYS A 99 12.78 7.59 26.71
CA LYS A 99 13.91 7.46 27.64
C LYS A 99 13.66 8.22 28.95
N ILE A 100 13.13 9.44 28.86
CA ILE A 100 12.79 10.24 30.06
C ILE A 100 11.74 9.51 30.90
N VAL A 101 10.70 8.96 30.26
CA VAL A 101 9.66 8.19 30.96
C VAL A 101 10.24 6.91 31.58
N ALA A 102 11.16 6.23 30.91
CA ALA A 102 11.84 5.06 31.48
C ALA A 102 12.65 5.42 32.74
N ASP A 103 13.40 6.53 32.71
CA ASP A 103 14.17 7.00 33.87
C ASP A 103 13.23 7.40 35.03
N GLN A 104 12.09 8.04 34.73
CA GLN A 104 11.08 8.36 35.75
C GLN A 104 10.44 7.10 36.35
N LEU A 105 10.15 6.08 35.53
CA LEU A 105 9.61 4.81 36.02
C LEU A 105 10.56 4.14 37.02
N VAL A 106 11.86 4.10 36.73
CA VAL A 106 12.87 3.54 37.63
C VAL A 106 12.91 4.31 38.96
N SER A 107 12.81 5.64 38.89
CA SER A 107 12.75 6.49 40.09
C SER A 107 11.50 6.21 40.93
N VAL A 108 10.32 6.16 40.32
CA VAL A 108 9.06 5.85 41.01
C VAL A 108 9.07 4.43 41.58
N GLU A 109 9.62 3.46 40.87
CA GLU A 109 9.76 2.09 41.36
C GLU A 109 10.64 2.04 42.62
N THR A 110 11.71 2.84 42.65
CA THR A 110 12.60 2.95 43.81
C THR A 110 11.88 3.59 45.00
N LEU A 111 11.12 4.67 44.76
CA LEU A 111 10.29 5.30 45.80
C LEU A 111 9.25 4.33 46.36
N LEU A 112 8.61 3.53 45.51
CA LEU A 112 7.65 2.51 45.93
C LEU A 112 8.30 1.44 46.82
N LYS A 113 9.49 0.95 46.45
CA LYS A 113 10.24 -0.03 47.26
C LYS A 113 10.60 0.53 48.63
N ASN A 114 11.02 1.80 48.70
CA ASN A 114 11.33 2.47 49.96
C ASN A 114 10.08 2.67 50.83
N LEU A 115 8.98 3.17 50.25
CA LEU A 115 7.71 3.32 50.99
C LEU A 115 7.20 1.97 51.50
N GLN A 116 7.31 0.92 50.69
CA GLN A 116 6.91 -0.42 51.09
C GLN A 116 7.75 -0.93 52.27
N ALA A 117 9.05 -0.62 52.31
CA ALA A 117 9.88 -0.93 53.46
C ALA A 117 9.44 -0.18 54.72
N GLU A 118 9.16 1.13 54.62
CA GLU A 118 8.65 1.93 55.75
C GLU A 118 7.28 1.44 56.25
N LEU A 119 6.40 1.03 55.34
CA LEU A 119 5.09 0.51 55.72
C LEU A 119 5.24 -0.83 56.48
N ASN A 120 6.14 -1.70 56.03
CA ASN A 120 6.45 -2.94 56.72
C ASN A 120 7.07 -2.70 58.11
N THR A 121 7.97 -1.72 58.27
CA THR A 121 8.57 -1.41 59.58
C THR A 121 7.56 -0.78 60.54
N MET A 122 6.70 0.12 60.05
CA MET A 122 5.60 0.65 60.83
C MET A 122 4.67 -0.50 61.26
N GLN A 123 4.26 -1.36 60.32
CA GLN A 123 3.38 -2.50 60.59
C GLN A 123 3.95 -3.41 61.68
N THR A 124 5.24 -3.77 61.61
CA THR A 124 5.87 -4.60 62.65
C THR A 124 5.92 -3.89 64.00
N GLY A 125 6.19 -2.58 64.02
CA GLY A 125 6.13 -1.75 65.22
C GLY A 125 4.74 -1.74 65.87
N TRP A 126 3.70 -1.43 65.10
CA TRP A 126 2.31 -1.45 65.58
C TRP A 126 1.90 -2.84 66.10
N THR A 127 2.29 -3.92 65.42
CA THR A 127 2.01 -5.28 65.92
C THR A 127 2.70 -5.58 67.25
N ALA A 128 3.94 -5.12 67.43
CA ALA A 128 4.67 -5.29 68.69
C ALA A 128 4.06 -4.45 69.83
N GLU A 129 3.63 -3.22 69.55
CA GLU A 129 2.91 -2.39 70.53
C GLU A 129 1.59 -3.03 70.95
N VAL A 130 0.82 -3.55 69.98
CA VAL A 130 -0.43 -4.27 70.27
C VAL A 130 -0.17 -5.50 71.15
N GLU A 131 0.88 -6.28 70.86
CA GLU A 131 1.26 -7.43 71.69
C GLU A 131 1.70 -7.01 73.10
N THR A 132 2.50 -5.94 73.21
CA THR A 132 2.95 -5.38 74.48
C THR A 132 1.77 -4.87 75.31
N LEU A 133 0.84 -4.13 74.70
CA LEU A 133 -0.38 -3.65 75.36
C LEU A 133 -1.27 -4.81 75.81
N LYS A 134 -1.40 -5.87 75.00
CA LYS A 134 -2.10 -7.10 75.42
C LYS A 134 -1.43 -7.75 76.62
N GLN A 135 -0.10 -7.79 76.66
CA GLN A 135 0.65 -8.37 77.78
C GLN A 135 0.55 -7.52 79.04
N GLN A 136 0.58 -6.19 78.92
CA GLN A 136 0.32 -5.28 80.04
C GLN A 136 -1.11 -5.40 80.57
N LEU A 137 -2.09 -5.64 79.69
CA LEU A 137 -3.48 -5.85 80.09
C LEU A 137 -3.68 -7.21 80.77
N ALA A 138 -2.94 -8.24 80.34
CA ALA A 138 -2.91 -9.55 80.99
C ALA A 138 -2.14 -9.54 82.32
N ALA A 139 -1.19 -8.61 82.49
CA ALA A 139 -0.51 -8.39 83.76
C ALA A 139 -1.45 -7.67 84.75
N ARG A 140 -1.69 -8.30 85.90
CA ARG A 140 -2.47 -7.72 87.02
C ARG A 140 -1.95 -6.32 87.33
N SER A 141 -2.81 -5.30 87.25
CA SER A 141 -2.39 -3.91 87.45
C SER A 141 -1.74 -3.74 88.84
N ALA A 142 -0.65 -3.00 88.95
CA ALA A 142 0.04 -2.78 90.23
C ALA A 142 -0.86 -2.09 91.29
N VAL A 143 -1.96 -1.46 90.86
CA VAL A 143 -2.99 -0.89 91.75
C VAL A 143 -3.78 -2.00 92.47
N CYS A 144 -3.87 -3.20 91.87
CA CYS A 144 -4.52 -4.38 92.45
C CYS A 144 -3.76 -5.02 93.61
N ASP A 145 -2.52 -4.60 93.86
CA ASP A 145 -1.74 -5.04 95.03
C ASP A 145 -2.00 -4.16 96.26
N PHE A 146 -2.57 -2.96 96.07
CA PHE A 146 -2.96 -2.05 97.16
C PHE A 146 -4.40 -2.23 97.64
N LEU A 147 -5.20 -3.03 96.94
CA LEU A 147 -6.58 -3.34 97.34
C LEU A 147 -6.61 -4.51 98.32
N LYS A 148 -7.23 -4.29 99.48
CA LYS A 148 -7.38 -5.27 100.56
C LYS A 148 -8.04 -6.56 100.02
N ALA A 149 -7.29 -7.68 100.04
CA ALA A 149 -7.80 -8.99 99.64
C ALA A 149 -9.07 -9.34 100.46
N GLY A 150 -10.20 -9.49 99.76
CA GLY A 150 -11.51 -9.82 100.35
C GLY A 150 -12.60 -8.74 100.25
N SER A 151 -12.34 -7.56 99.66
CA SER A 151 -13.41 -6.62 99.31
C SER A 151 -14.07 -7.01 97.98
N ALA A 152 -15.40 -7.14 97.95
CA ALA A 152 -16.17 -7.52 96.75
C ALA A 152 -15.94 -6.56 95.57
N ASP A 153 -15.58 -5.30 95.84
CA ASP A 153 -15.27 -4.29 94.83
C ASP A 153 -13.87 -4.49 94.22
N ALA A 154 -12.93 -5.04 94.97
CA ALA A 154 -11.58 -5.35 94.48
C ALA A 154 -11.60 -6.55 93.52
N SER A 155 -12.41 -7.58 93.79
CA SER A 155 -12.54 -8.75 92.92
C SER A 155 -13.15 -8.42 91.55
N LYS A 156 -14.03 -7.41 91.47
CA LYS A 156 -14.60 -6.95 90.18
C LYS A 156 -13.65 -6.11 89.34
N LEU A 157 -12.74 -5.36 89.96
CA LEU A 157 -11.84 -4.43 89.27
C LEU A 157 -10.49 -5.05 88.90
N CYS A 158 -10.06 -6.07 89.64
CA CYS A 158 -8.70 -6.62 89.55
C CYS A 158 -8.61 -8.07 89.06
N GLY A 159 -9.73 -8.64 88.64
CA GLY A 159 -9.77 -9.87 87.87
C GLY A 159 -9.10 -11.05 88.57
N GLU A 160 -9.72 -11.57 89.63
CA GLU A 160 -9.72 -13.02 89.79
C GLU A 160 -10.84 -13.54 88.89
N GLU A 161 -10.44 -14.26 87.83
CA GLU A 161 -11.21 -14.75 86.68
C GLU A 161 -12.74 -14.87 86.85
N PRO A 162 -13.47 -14.47 85.80
CA PRO A 162 -13.77 -15.49 84.80
C PRO A 162 -13.06 -15.13 83.50
N LYS A 163 -12.48 -16.16 82.90
CA LYS A 163 -12.24 -16.32 81.47
C LYS A 163 -13.38 -15.69 80.65
N ALA A 164 -13.27 -14.38 80.40
CA ALA A 164 -14.07 -13.73 79.39
C ALA A 164 -13.55 -14.25 78.07
N GLU A 165 -14.43 -14.89 77.29
CA GLU A 165 -14.15 -15.29 75.92
C GLU A 165 -13.41 -14.16 75.23
N ALA A 166 -12.20 -14.46 74.75
CA ALA A 166 -11.49 -13.58 73.85
C ALA A 166 -12.50 -13.15 72.77
N PRO A 167 -12.74 -11.85 72.54
CA PRO A 167 -13.34 -11.46 71.29
C PRO A 167 -12.41 -12.03 70.23
N LYS A 168 -12.93 -13.04 69.53
CA LYS A 168 -12.34 -13.64 68.34
C LYS A 168 -11.76 -12.48 67.53
N PRO A 169 -10.45 -12.47 67.22
CA PRO A 169 -9.98 -11.57 66.20
C PRO A 169 -10.74 -11.95 64.93
N GLU A 170 -11.80 -11.22 64.61
CA GLU A 170 -12.10 -11.01 63.21
C GLU A 170 -10.84 -10.34 62.71
N GLU A 171 -9.99 -11.12 62.03
CA GLU A 171 -9.01 -10.57 61.11
C GLU A 171 -9.73 -9.44 60.38
N PRO A 172 -9.29 -8.17 60.47
CA PRO A 172 -9.62 -7.24 59.42
C PRO A 172 -9.03 -7.90 58.18
N LYS A 173 -9.90 -8.58 57.44
CA LYS A 173 -9.60 -9.10 56.13
C LYS A 173 -9.15 -7.87 55.38
N ALA A 174 -7.84 -7.72 55.27
CA ALA A 174 -7.24 -6.76 54.38
C ALA A 174 -7.73 -7.18 52.99
N GLU A 175 -8.88 -6.65 52.59
CA GLU A 175 -9.14 -6.42 51.19
C GLU A 175 -8.02 -5.48 50.76
N ALA A 176 -6.90 -6.08 50.36
CA ALA A 176 -5.98 -5.43 49.46
C ALA A 176 -6.86 -4.82 48.38
N PRO A 177 -6.85 -3.49 48.17
CA PRO A 177 -7.41 -2.95 46.95
C PRO A 177 -6.70 -3.70 45.84
N LYS A 178 -7.42 -4.58 45.14
CA LYS A 178 -6.94 -5.16 43.90
C LYS A 178 -6.47 -3.96 43.09
N PRO A 179 -5.20 -3.90 42.66
CA PRO A 179 -4.88 -3.00 41.59
C PRO A 179 -5.73 -3.46 40.41
N GLU A 180 -6.87 -2.80 40.18
CA GLU A 180 -7.42 -2.65 38.85
C GLU A 180 -6.42 -1.79 38.08
N GLY A 181 -5.27 -2.39 37.78
CA GLY A 181 -4.46 -1.92 36.68
C GLY A 181 -5.38 -1.89 35.47
N PRO A 182 -5.34 -0.82 34.66
CA PRO A 182 -6.10 -0.77 33.43
C PRO A 182 -5.83 -2.07 32.69
N LYS A 183 -6.89 -2.85 32.47
CA LYS A 183 -6.87 -4.01 31.61
C LYS A 183 -6.39 -3.47 30.27
N ALA A 184 -5.12 -3.69 29.97
CA ALA A 184 -4.60 -3.44 28.65
C ALA A 184 -5.38 -4.38 27.73
N GLU A 185 -6.45 -3.86 27.14
CA GLU A 185 -6.96 -4.38 25.88
C GLU A 185 -5.81 -4.22 24.90
N ALA A 186 -4.99 -5.27 24.82
CA ALA A 186 -4.19 -5.49 23.64
C ALA A 186 -5.18 -5.45 22.46
N PRO A 187 -5.03 -4.52 21.52
CA PRO A 187 -5.81 -4.57 20.30
C PRO A 187 -5.52 -5.92 19.68
N LYS A 188 -6.56 -6.74 19.57
CA LYS A 188 -6.54 -7.97 18.81
C LYS A 188 -6.04 -7.59 17.42
N PRO A 189 -4.93 -8.14 16.91
CA PRO A 189 -4.59 -7.97 15.52
C PRO A 189 -5.75 -8.58 14.73
N GLU A 190 -6.59 -7.75 14.13
CA GLU A 190 -7.39 -8.19 13.00
C GLU A 190 -6.37 -8.54 11.91
N GLU A 191 -6.07 -9.83 11.80
CA GLU A 191 -5.47 -10.36 10.59
C GLU A 191 -6.33 -9.87 9.42
N PRO A 192 -5.76 -9.13 8.45
CA PRO A 192 -6.47 -8.86 7.23
C PRO A 192 -6.76 -10.21 6.60
N LYS A 193 -8.04 -10.55 6.56
CA LYS A 193 -8.57 -11.70 5.86
C LYS A 193 -8.09 -11.57 4.42
N ALA A 194 -7.06 -12.33 4.07
CA ALA A 194 -6.63 -12.47 2.69
C ALA A 194 -7.79 -13.12 1.94
N GLU A 195 -8.60 -12.30 1.27
CA GLU A 195 -9.45 -12.78 0.19
C GLU A 195 -8.51 -13.24 -0.93
N ALA A 196 -8.20 -14.53 -0.91
CA ALA A 196 -7.67 -15.22 -2.07
C ALA A 196 -8.68 -15.03 -3.22
N PRO A 197 -8.28 -14.43 -4.35
CA PRO A 197 -9.14 -14.39 -5.52
C PRO A 197 -9.38 -15.84 -5.96
N LYS A 198 -10.66 -16.19 -5.98
CA LYS A 198 -11.19 -17.45 -6.49
C LYS A 198 -10.67 -17.63 -7.93
N PRO A 199 -9.95 -18.72 -8.27
CA PRO A 199 -9.63 -19.01 -9.65
C PRO A 199 -10.94 -19.40 -10.35
N GLU A 200 -11.48 -18.53 -11.21
CA GLU A 200 -12.47 -18.97 -12.19
C GLU A 200 -11.76 -19.78 -13.26
N GLU A 201 -12.00 -21.09 -13.24
CA GLU A 201 -11.68 -21.99 -14.34
C GLU A 201 -12.38 -21.50 -15.63
N PRO A 202 -11.66 -21.22 -16.71
CA PRO A 202 -12.29 -21.06 -18.01
C PRO A 202 -12.78 -22.43 -18.47
N LYS A 203 -14.11 -22.60 -18.49
CA LYS A 203 -14.82 -23.66 -19.20
C LYS A 203 -14.24 -23.80 -20.61
N ALA A 204 -13.62 -24.95 -20.87
CA ALA A 204 -13.27 -25.39 -22.20
C ALA A 204 -14.55 -25.74 -22.96
N GLU A 205 -15.03 -24.83 -23.82
CA GLU A 205 -15.98 -25.17 -24.87
C GLU A 205 -15.21 -25.64 -26.11
N ALA A 206 -15.30 -26.94 -26.35
CA ALA A 206 -14.84 -27.58 -27.57
C ALA A 206 -15.73 -27.15 -28.76
N PRO A 207 -15.16 -26.70 -29.89
CA PRO A 207 -15.93 -26.63 -31.12
C PRO A 207 -15.94 -28.00 -31.82
N LYS A 208 -17.17 -28.47 -32.09
CA LYS A 208 -17.47 -29.64 -32.93
C LYS A 208 -16.83 -29.50 -34.33
N PRO A 209 -16.35 -30.60 -34.93
CA PRO A 209 -15.94 -30.61 -36.33
C PRO A 209 -17.18 -30.81 -37.21
N GLU A 210 -17.42 -29.88 -38.14
CA GLU A 210 -18.23 -30.19 -39.32
C GLU A 210 -17.39 -30.05 -40.59
N ASP A 211 -17.49 -31.12 -41.35
CA ASP A 211 -16.71 -31.52 -42.50
C ASP A 211 -17.40 -31.02 -43.78
N GLN A 212 -16.61 -30.98 -44.86
CA GLN A 212 -17.00 -30.88 -46.27
C GLN A 212 -17.46 -29.51 -46.81
N LYS A 213 -16.64 -28.92 -47.70
CA LYS A 213 -16.66 -29.28 -49.14
C LYS A 213 -15.53 -28.60 -49.93
N GLN A 214 -14.84 -29.40 -50.72
CA GLN A 214 -13.76 -29.04 -51.65
C GLN A 214 -14.24 -28.11 -52.79
N ARG A 215 -13.44 -27.10 -53.17
CA ARG A 215 -12.58 -27.10 -54.37
C ARG A 215 -11.82 -25.76 -54.56
N PRO A 216 -10.68 -25.77 -55.28
CA PRO A 216 -9.59 -24.81 -55.10
C PRO A 216 -9.56 -23.72 -56.18
N LEU A 217 -8.98 -22.56 -55.88
CA LEU A 217 -8.16 -21.77 -56.81
C LEU A 217 -7.52 -20.56 -56.10
N ASN A 218 -6.22 -20.70 -55.86
CA ASN A 218 -5.20 -19.68 -56.13
C ASN A 218 -5.48 -18.24 -55.66
N GLN A 219 -4.94 -17.85 -54.50
CA GLN A 219 -4.33 -16.52 -54.37
C GLN A 219 -3.27 -16.43 -53.28
N ARG A 220 -2.12 -15.98 -53.75
CA ARG A 220 -0.87 -15.63 -53.09
C ARG A 220 -1.07 -14.36 -52.26
N ASN A 221 -0.36 -14.27 -51.14
CA ASN A 221 -0.17 -13.09 -50.27
C ASN A 221 -1.38 -12.61 -49.45
N GLN A 222 -1.33 -12.89 -48.14
CA GLN A 222 -1.39 -11.80 -47.16
C GLN A 222 -0.84 -12.22 -45.80
N LYS A 223 0.14 -11.43 -45.37
CA LYS A 223 0.78 -11.38 -44.07
C LYS A 223 -0.21 -10.78 -43.09
N GLN A 224 -0.76 -11.56 -42.17
CA GLN A 224 -1.50 -11.03 -41.02
C GLN A 224 -0.59 -11.04 -39.79
N ARG A 225 -0.11 -9.84 -39.41
CA ARG A 225 0.23 -9.51 -38.03
C ARG A 225 -1.08 -9.32 -37.26
N PRO A 226 -1.18 -9.73 -35.98
CA PRO A 226 -2.40 -9.53 -35.20
C PRO A 226 -2.62 -8.05 -34.91
N LEU A 227 -3.88 -7.60 -35.12
CA LEU A 227 -4.41 -6.34 -34.59
C LEU A 227 -4.37 -6.43 -33.06
N ASN A 228 -3.57 -5.58 -32.42
CA ASN A 228 -3.67 -5.33 -30.99
C ASN A 228 -4.92 -4.47 -30.76
N GLN A 229 -5.92 -5.04 -30.09
CA GLN A 229 -7.15 -4.37 -29.72
C GLN A 229 -6.84 -3.38 -28.60
N ARG A 230 -6.92 -2.08 -28.88
CA ARG A 230 -7.05 -1.03 -27.86
C ARG A 230 -8.53 -0.70 -27.77
N THR A 231 -9.21 -1.30 -26.79
CA THR A 231 -10.53 -0.85 -26.34
C THR A 231 -10.42 0.61 -25.92
N LYS A 232 -11.04 1.49 -26.71
CA LYS A 232 -11.31 2.88 -26.32
C LYS A 232 -12.75 2.92 -25.82
N ALA A 233 -12.92 3.19 -24.53
CA ALA A 233 -14.20 3.62 -23.96
C ALA A 233 -13.99 5.01 -23.34
N GLU A 234 -14.25 6.04 -24.14
CA GLU A 234 -14.89 7.28 -23.68
C GLU A 234 -16.35 6.91 -23.34
N ALA A 235 -17.05 7.44 -22.33
CA ALA A 235 -17.22 8.84 -21.97
C ALA A 235 -17.94 8.96 -20.59
N PRO A 236 -18.18 10.19 -20.06
CA PRO A 236 -18.49 10.49 -18.66
C PRO A 236 -19.99 10.48 -18.35
N LYS A 237 -20.34 10.38 -17.06
CA LYS A 237 -21.65 10.81 -16.51
C LYS A 237 -21.51 11.21 -15.03
N GLN A 238 -21.86 12.48 -14.78
CA GLN A 238 -22.29 13.17 -13.54
C GLN A 238 -21.41 13.05 -12.29
#